data_AF-O30152-F1
#
_entry.id   AF-O30152-F1
#
_cell.length_a   1.000
_cell.length_b   1.000
_cell.length_c   1.000
_cell.angle_alpha   90.00
_cell.angle_beta   90.00
_cell.angle_gamma   90.00
#
_symmetry.space_group_name_H-M   'P 1'
#
loop_
_entity.id
_entity.type
_entity.pdbx_description
1 polymer ?
#
loop_
_entity_poly.entity_id
_entity_poly.type
_entity_poly.pdbx_seq_one_letter_code
_entity_poly.pdbx_strand_id
1 'polypeptide(L)'
;MWRWSSPPSRQKLSRDTSSNKEFSIKFYSVPQSKNLFILPYTTLYMQRYIYPVDLTEVEDELNIIVEKLKTSKAEAIREAIRHYAEELRGLEVVELRDVPKEQAKEEVKEFIKGKERVWADEIADALRLDLSLVNDILMELWSEGYVEPED
;
A
#
# COMPACT_ATOMS: atom_id res chain seq x y z
N MET A 1 -7.46 10.20 -18.22
CA MET A 1 -6.05 10.50 -18.57
C MET A 1 -5.90 12.01 -18.56
N TRP A 2 -4.78 12.53 -18.04
CA TRP A 2 -4.61 13.97 -17.77
C TRP A 2 -3.29 14.50 -18.35
N ARG A 3 -3.32 15.72 -18.90
CA ARG A 3 -2.18 16.42 -19.49
C ARG A 3 -1.88 17.73 -18.74
N TRP A 4 -0.61 18.07 -18.59
CA TRP A 4 -0.19 19.34 -18.00
C TRP A 4 -0.43 20.52 -18.96
N SER A 5 -1.09 21.57 -18.49
CA SER A 5 -1.24 22.84 -19.20
C SER A 5 -0.40 23.91 -18.50
N SER A 6 0.30 24.75 -19.28
CA SER A 6 1.21 25.76 -18.71
C SER A 6 0.43 26.73 -17.82
N PRO A 7 0.88 26.98 -16.57
CA PRO A 7 0.08 27.71 -15.60
C PRO A 7 -0.11 29.19 -16.01
N PRO A 8 -1.27 29.79 -15.74
CA PRO A 8 -1.47 31.22 -15.97
C PRO A 8 -0.55 32.04 -15.05
N SER A 9 0.15 33.01 -15.64
CA SER A 9 1.16 33.80 -14.94
C SER A 9 0.54 34.58 -13.78
N ARG A 10 0.88 34.23 -12.52
CA ARG A 10 0.59 35.08 -11.36
C ARG A 10 1.70 35.09 -10.32
N GLN A 11 1.86 36.29 -9.77
CA GLN A 11 2.95 36.82 -8.98
C GLN A 11 3.10 36.14 -7.61
N LYS A 12 4.37 36.07 -7.16
CA LYS A 12 4.78 35.70 -5.80
C LYS A 12 3.95 36.42 -4.74
N LEU A 13 3.31 35.65 -3.85
CA LEU A 13 2.89 36.13 -2.55
C LEU A 13 3.68 35.36 -1.48
N SER A 14 4.56 36.07 -0.79
CA SER A 14 5.21 35.62 0.44
C SER A 14 4.19 35.61 1.58
N ARG A 15 4.14 34.55 2.38
CA ARG A 15 3.79 34.64 3.80
C ARG A 15 4.61 33.65 4.62
N ASP A 16 5.35 34.21 5.55
CA ASP A 16 5.77 33.56 6.78
C ASP A 16 4.53 33.09 7.56
N THR A 17 4.54 31.85 8.03
CA THR A 17 3.97 31.51 9.33
C THR A 17 4.73 30.32 9.91
N SER A 18 5.51 30.65 10.93
CA SER A 18 6.09 29.77 11.93
C SER A 18 5.02 28.93 12.65
N SER A 19 5.22 27.62 12.73
CA SER A 19 4.89 26.72 13.85
C SER A 19 4.88 25.28 13.35
N ASN A 20 6.08 24.71 13.19
CA ASN A 20 6.23 23.29 12.91
C ASN A 20 6.15 22.55 14.26
N LYS A 21 4.98 21.97 14.57
CA LYS A 21 4.85 21.04 15.70
C LYS A 21 5.41 19.70 15.26
N GLU A 22 6.56 19.36 15.81
CA GLU A 22 7.23 18.07 15.66
C GLU A 22 6.28 16.92 16.05
N PHE A 23 5.89 16.09 15.07
CA PHE A 23 5.35 14.76 15.33
C PHE A 23 6.51 13.77 15.27
N SER A 24 7.00 13.36 16.44
CA SER A 24 8.00 12.30 16.55
C SER A 24 7.34 10.93 16.35
N ILE A 25 7.60 10.27 15.23
CA ILE A 25 7.31 8.84 15.06
C ILE A 25 8.49 8.06 15.66
N LYS A 26 8.26 7.40 16.81
CA LYS A 26 9.22 6.47 17.40
C LYS A 26 9.18 5.16 16.63
N PHE A 27 10.16 4.94 15.75
CA PHE A 27 10.47 3.61 15.24
C PHE A 27 11.22 2.84 16.31
N TYR A 28 10.64 1.75 16.80
CA TYR A 28 11.38 0.79 17.62
C TYR A 28 12.33 0.01 16.71
N SER A 29 13.63 0.27 16.82
CA SER A 29 14.66 -0.59 16.23
C SER A 29 14.68 -1.91 16.98
N VAL A 30 14.37 -3.01 16.29
CA VAL A 30 14.66 -4.36 16.81
C VAL A 30 16.19 -4.50 16.92
N PRO A 31 16.74 -4.84 18.10
CA PRO A 31 18.17 -4.91 18.29
C PRO A 31 18.77 -6.06 17.47
N GLN A 32 19.61 -5.70 16.50
CA GLN A 32 20.57 -6.62 15.87
C GLN A 32 21.61 -7.03 16.93
N SER A 33 21.32 -8.09 17.68
CA SER A 33 22.31 -8.68 18.57
C SER A 33 23.38 -9.38 17.76
N LYS A 34 24.61 -8.93 18.00
CA LYS A 34 25.87 -9.39 17.43
C LYS A 34 26.17 -10.79 17.96
N ASN A 35 26.41 -11.74 17.06
CA ASN A 35 27.56 -12.64 17.17
C ASN A 35 27.77 -13.37 15.83
N LEU A 36 28.75 -12.86 15.10
CA LEU A 36 29.34 -13.48 13.94
C LEU A 36 30.17 -14.68 14.43
N PHE A 37 29.56 -15.86 14.46
CA PHE A 37 30.26 -17.14 14.56
C PHE A 37 29.87 -17.98 13.35
N ILE A 38 30.86 -18.26 12.51
CA ILE A 38 30.78 -19.14 11.34
C ILE A 38 30.23 -20.49 11.79
N LEU A 39 29.10 -20.96 11.24
CA LEU A 39 28.75 -22.39 11.29
C LEU A 39 28.08 -22.88 9.99
N PRO A 40 28.42 -24.11 9.55
CA PRO A 40 28.11 -24.68 8.23
C PRO A 40 26.68 -25.19 8.16
N TYR A 41 26.08 -25.18 6.96
CA TYR A 41 24.78 -25.78 6.61
C TYR A 41 23.77 -25.86 7.76
N THR A 42 23.05 -24.76 8.00
CA THR A 42 21.89 -24.78 8.90
C THR A 42 20.86 -25.77 8.37
N THR A 43 20.81 -26.96 8.97
CA THR A 43 19.57 -27.72 9.04
C THR A 43 18.57 -26.81 9.72
N LEU A 44 17.70 -26.15 8.95
CA LEU A 44 16.60 -25.35 9.47
C LEU A 44 15.82 -26.23 10.43
N TYR A 45 16.01 -26.02 11.73
CA TYR A 45 15.23 -26.68 12.76
C TYR A 45 13.78 -26.26 12.53
N MET A 46 13.00 -27.15 11.89
CA MET A 46 11.56 -26.99 11.74
C MET A 46 10.94 -27.00 13.14
N GLN A 47 10.78 -25.82 13.73
CA GLN A 47 10.03 -25.67 14.97
C GLN A 47 8.57 -25.99 14.65
N ARG A 48 8.09 -27.11 15.21
CA ARG A 48 6.68 -27.47 15.14
C ARG A 48 5.90 -26.57 16.08
N TYR A 49 5.17 -25.61 15.51
CA TYR A 49 4.22 -24.79 16.24
C TYR A 49 2.83 -25.42 16.18
N ILE A 50 2.16 -25.46 17.34
CA ILE A 50 0.78 -25.90 17.46
C ILE A 50 -0.06 -24.67 17.79
N TYR A 51 -0.90 -24.26 16.84
CA TYR A 51 -1.88 -23.20 17.03
C TYR A 51 -3.23 -23.85 17.33
N PRO A 52 -3.81 -23.66 18.54
CA PRO A 52 -5.21 -24.02 18.76
C PRO A 52 -6.07 -23.08 17.92
N VAL A 53 -6.89 -23.65 17.03
CA VAL A 53 -7.82 -22.92 16.17
C VAL A 53 -9.21 -23.47 16.45
N ASP A 54 -10.16 -22.57 16.69
CA ASP A 54 -11.57 -22.95 16.75
C ASP A 54 -12.07 -23.18 15.32
N LEU A 55 -12.59 -24.38 15.07
CA LEU A 55 -13.08 -24.80 13.76
C LEU A 55 -14.60 -24.98 13.75
N THR A 56 -15.29 -24.61 14.83
CA THR A 56 -16.73 -24.86 14.99
C THR A 56 -17.55 -24.26 13.85
N GLU A 57 -17.17 -23.06 13.37
CA GLU A 57 -17.88 -22.36 12.30
C GLU A 57 -17.61 -22.92 10.90
N VAL A 58 -16.54 -23.70 10.70
CA VAL A 58 -16.07 -24.15 9.38
C VAL A 58 -15.89 -25.67 9.29
N GLU A 59 -16.44 -26.42 10.25
CA GLU A 59 -16.22 -27.86 10.35
C GLU A 59 -16.82 -28.61 9.15
N ASP A 60 -17.99 -28.20 8.68
CA ASP A 60 -18.68 -28.84 7.55
C ASP A 60 -17.89 -28.65 6.26
N GLU A 61 -17.41 -27.42 5.99
CA GLU A 61 -16.55 -27.11 4.84
C GLU A 61 -15.25 -27.91 4.89
N LEU A 62 -14.61 -28.00 6.06
CA LEU A 62 -13.39 -28.76 6.23
C LEU A 62 -13.61 -30.26 5.98
N ASN A 63 -14.75 -30.81 6.44
CA ASN A 63 -15.11 -32.21 6.22
C ASN A 63 -15.32 -32.49 4.72
N ILE A 64 -15.97 -31.58 3.99
CA ILE A 64 -16.12 -31.68 2.53
C ILE A 64 -14.75 -31.71 1.85
N ILE A 65 -13.85 -30.80 2.22
CA ILE A 65 -12.50 -30.74 1.63
C ILE A 65 -11.74 -32.05 1.89
N VAL A 66 -11.77 -32.54 3.13
CA VAL A 66 -11.14 -33.79 3.54
C VAL A 66 -11.70 -34.99 2.77
N GLU A 67 -13.02 -35.06 2.63
CA GLU A 67 -13.67 -36.16 1.93
C GLU A 67 -13.39 -36.16 0.43
N LYS A 68 -13.38 -34.97 -0.20
CA LYS A 68 -13.15 -34.82 -1.64
C LYS A 68 -11.68 -35.02 -2.01
N LEU A 69 -10.76 -34.46 -1.22
CA LEU A 69 -9.32 -34.53 -1.48
C LEU A 69 -8.66 -35.77 -0.86
N LYS A 70 -9.41 -36.57 -0.08
CA LYS A 70 -8.92 -37.77 0.61
C LYS A 70 -7.65 -37.50 1.42
N THR A 71 -7.64 -36.39 2.14
CA THR A 71 -6.50 -35.91 2.94
C THR A 71 -6.86 -35.75 4.41
N SER A 72 -5.88 -35.46 5.28
CA SER A 72 -6.17 -35.18 6.69
C SER A 72 -6.67 -33.74 6.90
N LYS A 73 -7.46 -33.49 7.94
CA LYS A 73 -7.88 -32.11 8.33
C LYS A 73 -6.68 -31.16 8.42
N ALA A 74 -5.59 -31.61 9.06
CA ALA A 74 -4.38 -30.81 9.23
C ALA A 74 -3.66 -30.50 7.90
N GLU A 75 -3.67 -31.45 6.97
CA GLU A 75 -3.08 -31.23 5.64
C GLU A 75 -3.96 -30.28 4.82
N ALA A 76 -5.27 -30.46 4.83
CA ALA A 76 -6.20 -29.53 4.17
C ALA A 76 -6.01 -28.08 4.64
N ILE A 77 -5.85 -27.86 5.95
CA ILE A 77 -5.58 -26.54 6.52
C ILE A 77 -4.23 -25.98 6.03
N ARG A 78 -3.17 -26.80 6.02
CA ARG A 78 -1.85 -26.37 5.52
C ARG A 78 -1.88 -26.00 4.04
N GLU A 79 -2.57 -26.79 3.22
CA GLU A 79 -2.71 -26.53 1.79
C GLU A 79 -3.55 -25.27 1.54
N ALA A 80 -4.63 -25.07 2.30
CA ALA A 80 -5.43 -23.84 2.22
C ALA A 80 -4.58 -22.60 2.54
N ILE A 81 -3.77 -22.64 3.61
CA ILE A 81 -2.84 -21.55 3.96
C ILE A 81 -1.84 -21.31 2.83
N ARG A 82 -1.27 -22.38 2.25
CA ARG A 82 -0.31 -22.25 1.14
C ARG A 82 -0.96 -21.63 -0.08
N HIS A 83 -2.16 -22.08 -0.42
CA HIS A 83 -2.92 -21.55 -1.54
C HIS A 83 -3.20 -20.04 -1.36
N TYR A 84 -3.72 -19.62 -0.21
CA TYR A 84 -3.89 -18.18 0.06
C TYR A 84 -2.57 -17.41 0.01
N ALA A 85 -1.47 -17.96 0.54
CA ALA A 85 -0.17 -17.31 0.47
C ALA A 85 0.35 -17.17 -0.97
N GLU A 86 0.05 -18.13 -1.85
CA GLU A 86 0.39 -18.06 -3.28
C GLU A 86 -0.46 -17.03 -4.02
N GLU A 87 -1.77 -16.98 -3.76
CA GLU A 87 -2.68 -15.96 -4.32
C GLU A 87 -2.24 -14.54 -3.91
N LEU A 88 -1.77 -14.38 -2.67
CA LEU A 88 -1.33 -13.07 -2.14
C LEU A 88 0.09 -12.69 -2.56
N ARG A 89 0.93 -13.60 -3.07
CA ARG A 89 2.36 -13.33 -3.34
C ARG A 89 2.62 -12.21 -4.36
N GLY A 90 1.65 -11.93 -5.22
CA GLY A 90 1.73 -10.85 -6.22
C GLY A 90 1.00 -9.56 -5.80
N LEU A 91 0.30 -9.57 -4.67
CA LEU A 91 -0.45 -8.42 -4.21
C LEU A 91 0.42 -7.57 -3.27
N GLU A 92 0.68 -6.34 -3.66
CA GLU A 92 1.32 -5.36 -2.80
C GLU A 92 0.26 -4.72 -1.89
N VAL A 93 0.49 -4.78 -0.57
CA VAL A 93 -0.33 -4.04 0.38
C VAL A 93 0.17 -2.60 0.40
N VAL A 94 -0.57 -1.69 -0.24
CA VAL A 94 -0.27 -0.26 -0.24
C VAL A 94 -1.08 0.42 0.86
N GLU A 95 -0.38 0.96 1.86
CA GLU A 95 -1.01 1.81 2.87
C GLU A 95 -1.19 3.23 2.30
N LEU A 96 -2.44 3.68 2.23
CA LEU A 96 -2.78 5.04 1.83
C LEU A 96 -2.41 6.02 2.94
N ARG A 97 -1.84 7.16 2.54
CA ARG A 97 -1.55 8.27 3.44
C ARG A 97 -2.82 9.09 3.67
N ASP A 98 -3.11 9.36 4.93
CA ASP A 98 -4.12 10.37 5.29
C ASP A 98 -3.43 11.75 5.36
N VAL A 99 -3.69 12.59 4.37
CA VAL A 99 -3.13 13.94 4.26
C VAL A 99 -4.21 14.96 3.94
N PRO A 100 -4.08 16.22 4.41
CA PRO A 100 -5.01 17.28 4.07
C PRO A 100 -5.07 17.50 2.55
N LYS A 101 -6.28 17.78 2.04
CA LYS A 101 -6.53 18.00 0.61
C LYS A 101 -5.58 19.01 -0.03
N GLU A 102 -5.26 20.09 0.67
CA GLU A 102 -4.38 21.13 0.12
C GLU A 102 -2.94 20.67 -0.03
N GLN A 103 -2.46 19.85 0.90
CA GLN A 103 -1.14 19.23 0.76
C GLN A 103 -1.14 18.24 -0.41
N ALA A 104 -2.16 17.38 -0.48
CA ALA A 104 -2.31 16.44 -1.58
C ALA A 104 -2.38 17.14 -2.94
N LYS A 105 -3.06 18.29 -3.04
CA LYS A 105 -3.16 19.09 -4.27
C LYS A 105 -1.81 19.61 -4.75
N GLU A 106 -0.97 20.10 -3.85
CA GLU A 106 0.38 20.53 -4.20
C GLU A 106 1.27 19.34 -4.62
N GLU A 107 1.18 18.20 -3.92
CA GLU A 107 1.90 16.97 -4.30
C GLU A 107 1.46 16.47 -5.69
N VAL A 108 0.16 16.47 -5.99
CA VAL A 108 -0.38 16.10 -7.31
C VAL A 108 0.08 17.07 -8.40
N LYS A 109 0.04 18.39 -8.15
CA LYS A 109 0.57 19.39 -9.11
C LYS A 109 2.04 19.13 -9.42
N GLU A 110 2.85 18.90 -8.39
CA GLU A 110 4.29 18.64 -8.56
C GLU A 110 4.53 17.32 -9.31
N PHE A 111 3.73 16.29 -9.06
CA PHE A 111 3.86 14.99 -9.72
C PHE A 111 3.52 15.02 -11.22
N ILE A 112 2.53 15.82 -11.62
CA ILE A 112 2.09 15.93 -13.04
C ILE A 112 3.02 16.88 -13.82
N LYS A 113 3.63 17.85 -13.14
CA LYS A 113 4.47 18.87 -13.76
C LYS A 113 5.59 18.26 -14.60
N GLY A 114 5.63 18.61 -15.88
CA GLY A 114 6.64 18.13 -16.82
C GLY A 114 6.36 16.76 -17.43
N LYS A 115 5.29 16.07 -17.01
CA LYS A 115 4.79 14.87 -17.69
C LYS A 115 3.79 15.26 -18.78
N GLU A 116 3.85 14.58 -19.90
CA GLU A 116 2.93 14.84 -21.02
C GLU A 116 1.55 14.24 -20.74
N ARG A 117 1.50 13.01 -20.22
CA ARG A 117 0.27 12.29 -19.89
C ARG A 117 0.48 11.49 -18.63
N VAL A 118 -0.54 11.47 -17.77
CA VAL A 118 -0.56 10.68 -16.53
C VAL A 118 -1.96 10.16 -16.30
N TRP A 119 -2.07 8.93 -15.81
CA TRP A 119 -3.33 8.37 -15.38
C TRP A 119 -3.61 8.65 -13.90
N ALA A 120 -4.88 8.65 -13.49
CA ALA A 120 -5.27 8.98 -12.12
C ALA A 120 -4.84 7.90 -11.12
N ASP A 121 -4.89 6.63 -11.52
CA ASP A 121 -4.36 5.48 -10.78
C ASP A 121 -2.84 5.56 -10.60
N GLU A 122 -2.09 5.92 -11.64
CA GLU A 122 -0.64 6.13 -11.51
C GLU A 122 -0.29 7.21 -10.48
N ILE A 123 -1.10 8.27 -10.39
CA ILE A 123 -0.92 9.33 -9.39
C ILE A 123 -1.27 8.81 -8.00
N ALA A 124 -2.41 8.14 -7.87
CA ALA A 124 -2.88 7.57 -6.61
C ALA A 124 -1.87 6.58 -6.03
N ASP A 125 -1.36 5.67 -6.85
CA ASP A 125 -0.37 4.67 -6.44
C ASP A 125 0.97 5.32 -6.07
N ALA A 126 1.47 6.22 -6.91
CA ALA A 126 2.78 6.85 -6.68
C ALA A 126 2.79 7.77 -5.44
N LEU A 127 1.69 8.46 -5.18
CA LEU A 127 1.56 9.36 -4.02
C LEU A 127 0.94 8.69 -2.79
N ARG A 128 0.47 7.43 -2.94
CA ARG A 128 -0.28 6.65 -1.96
C ARG A 128 -1.50 7.42 -1.45
N LEU A 129 -2.26 7.98 -2.37
CA LEU A 129 -3.47 8.75 -2.09
C LEU A 129 -4.69 7.95 -2.53
N ASP A 130 -5.82 8.22 -1.88
CA ASP A 130 -7.09 7.67 -2.34
C ASP A 130 -7.40 8.16 -3.77
N LEU A 131 -7.82 7.23 -4.64
CA LEU A 131 -8.11 7.54 -6.04
C LEU A 131 -9.24 8.56 -6.20
N SER A 132 -10.24 8.53 -5.31
CA SER A 132 -11.34 9.50 -5.32
C SER A 132 -10.83 10.89 -4.98
N LEU A 133 -9.96 10.99 -3.96
CA LEU A 133 -9.30 12.25 -3.60
C LEU A 133 -8.47 12.81 -4.77
N VAL A 134 -7.71 11.95 -5.45
CA VAL A 134 -6.93 12.34 -6.64
C VAL A 134 -7.83 12.86 -7.75
N ASN A 135 -8.95 12.19 -8.04
CA ASN A 135 -9.91 12.66 -9.03
C ASN A 135 -10.53 14.02 -8.66
N ASP A 136 -10.91 14.21 -7.40
CA ASP A 136 -11.45 15.50 -6.92
C ASP A 136 -10.42 16.63 -7.09
N ILE A 137 -9.15 16.36 -6.79
CA ILE A 137 -8.05 17.30 -6.97
C ILE A 137 -7.86 17.61 -8.47
N LEU A 138 -7.83 16.60 -9.34
CA LEU A 138 -7.64 16.78 -10.78
C LEU A 138 -8.77 17.62 -11.39
N MET A 139 -10.01 17.42 -10.95
CA MET A 139 -11.15 18.23 -11.36
C MET A 139 -10.99 19.70 -10.95
N GLU A 140 -10.50 19.98 -9.73
CA GLU A 140 -10.19 21.35 -9.32
C GLU A 140 -9.05 21.94 -10.16
N LEU A 141 -7.97 21.19 -10.39
CA LEU A 141 -6.84 21.62 -11.21
C LEU A 141 -7.27 21.94 -12.64
N TRP A 142 -8.22 21.19 -13.19
CA TRP A 142 -8.80 21.46 -14.49
C TRP A 142 -9.62 22.74 -14.50
N SER A 143 -10.47 22.94 -13.49
CA SER A 143 -11.22 24.19 -13.34
C SER A 143 -10.33 25.43 -13.21
N GLU A 144 -9.12 25.24 -12.67
CA GLU A 144 -8.08 26.27 -12.54
C GLU A 144 -7.19 26.42 -13.79
N GLY A 145 -7.31 25.51 -14.78
CA GLY A 145 -6.56 25.53 -16.04
C GLY A 145 -5.13 24.98 -15.96
N TYR A 146 -4.79 24.22 -14.92
CA TYR A 146 -3.46 23.58 -14.78
C TYR A 146 -3.35 22.24 -15.52
N VAL A 147 -4.46 21.54 -15.68
CA VAL A 147 -4.50 20.23 -16.35
C VAL A 147 -5.70 20.15 -17.27
N GLU A 148 -5.63 19.28 -18.28
CA GLU A 148 -6.74 19.00 -19.19
C GLU A 148 -7.02 17.49 -19.25
N PRO A 149 -8.30 17.07 -19.26
CA PRO A 149 -8.66 15.69 -19.55
C PRO A 149 -8.42 15.42 -21.03
N GLU A 150 -8.00 14.21 -21.35
CA GLU A 150 -7.90 13.76 -22.74
C GLU A 150 -9.24 13.19 -23.22
N ASP A 151 -9.64 13.57 -24.44
CA ASP A 151 -10.90 13.19 -25.11
C ASP A 151 -11.00 11.67 -25.42
#